data_AF-A0A349U1C5-F1
#
_entry.id   AF-A0A349U1C5-F1
#
_cell.length_a   1.000
_cell.length_b   1.000
_cell.length_c   1.000
_cell.angle_alpha   90.00
_cell.angle_beta   90.00
_cell.angle_gamma   90.00
#
_symmetry.space_group_name_H-M   'P 1'
#
loop_
_entity.id
_entity.type
_entity.pdbx_description
1 polymer ?
#
loop_
_entity_poly.entity_id
_entity_poly.type
_entity_poly.pdbx_seq_one_letter_code
_entity_poly.pdbx_strand_id
1 'polypeptide(L)'
;MKTRQNILIALAVATTLGIPYGIYRYQKLLNLSKTNNPTHQQTHTPGIKPAVEGLTVFIHGTTGSSLNFCDPVHCFTQSASLDEAPLNQSKKNRAEKIVESYRNHPAMTYDQLLDNEGLVIWKPEATSDRQAATYLIPAYKKMAKITQTSARNETYALFGWNGILSQKARKDAGYRLYHALIDYQKQQQLNGQIEARIRLITHSHGGNVALWLAEAEALYKKGLVIETLIMLGAPIQEETIEFIQSSIFRNIHLCYSTGDSVQRSDCISTGCHKSFARMQDLVDLEAITKKNPALKRHDILLGINQKAEQVTHINMWLSGRSLKLSPAFGPLPFMVLLPVLIKATEVDDIPCQSKLSVDVIKGALYFNFYHNQFTSHLQRSVSWEEENLFYTYAEAPKEVFTILSYWANRMNEEWRPYDKSRNLFWNKKNLEILKSALW
;
A
#
# COMPACT_ATOMS: atom_id res chain seq x y z
N MET A 1 -13.46 -32.10 22.78
CA MET A 1 -12.06 -32.33 23.22
C MET A 1 -11.11 -32.67 22.06
N LYS A 2 -11.46 -33.57 21.13
CA LYS A 2 -10.59 -33.95 19.98
C LYS A 2 -10.11 -32.77 19.10
N THR A 3 -10.92 -31.73 18.93
CA THR A 3 -10.58 -30.55 18.11
C THR A 3 -9.45 -29.68 18.71
N ARG A 4 -9.37 -29.58 20.05
CA ARG A 4 -8.31 -28.80 20.72
C ARG A 4 -6.96 -29.52 20.67
N GLN A 5 -6.97 -30.85 20.68
CA GLN A 5 -5.77 -31.68 20.60
C GLN A 5 -5.14 -31.62 19.20
N ASN A 6 -5.97 -31.57 18.15
CA ASN A 6 -5.49 -31.41 16.77
C ASN A 6 -4.87 -30.03 16.50
N ILE A 7 -5.39 -28.96 17.13
CA ILE A 7 -4.83 -27.61 17.02
C ILE A 7 -3.44 -27.52 17.68
N LEU A 8 -3.27 -28.15 18.85
CA LEU A 8 -1.99 -28.19 19.57
C LEU A 8 -0.92 -29.01 18.84
N ILE A 9 -1.30 -30.12 18.20
CA ILE A 9 -0.39 -30.94 17.40
C ILE A 9 0.02 -30.20 16.11
N ALA A 10 -0.92 -29.52 15.45
CA ALA A 10 -0.62 -28.70 14.27
C ALA A 10 0.36 -27.55 14.59
N LEU A 11 0.20 -26.90 15.75
CA LEU A 11 1.12 -25.86 16.25
C LEU A 11 2.53 -26.42 16.53
N ALA A 12 2.65 -27.61 17.11
CA ALA A 12 3.94 -28.21 17.44
C ALA A 12 4.72 -28.72 16.20
N VAL A 13 4.03 -29.18 15.16
CA VAL A 13 4.67 -29.62 13.90
C VAL A 13 5.15 -28.43 13.07
N ALA A 14 4.40 -27.32 13.06
CA ALA A 14 4.76 -26.10 12.34
C ALA A 14 6.05 -25.44 12.86
N THR A 15 6.25 -25.43 14.19
CA THR A 15 7.46 -24.85 14.81
C THR A 15 8.74 -25.60 14.51
N THR A 16 8.68 -26.93 14.32
CA THR A 16 9.88 -27.76 14.19
C THR A 16 10.40 -27.82 12.74
N LEU A 17 9.54 -27.60 11.75
CA LEU A 17 9.89 -27.65 10.32
C LEU A 17 10.12 -26.27 9.68
N GLY A 18 9.64 -25.17 10.29
CA GLY A 18 9.78 -23.82 9.74
C GLY A 18 11.19 -23.22 9.82
N ILE A 19 11.94 -23.56 10.87
CA ILE A 19 13.26 -22.95 11.17
C ILE A 19 14.35 -23.37 10.15
N PRO A 20 14.49 -24.65 9.75
CA PRO A 20 15.50 -25.04 8.76
C PRO A 20 15.19 -24.54 7.34
N TYR A 21 13.90 -24.39 7.00
CA TYR A 21 13.47 -23.98 5.66
C TYR A 21 13.71 -22.49 5.39
N GLY A 22 13.59 -21.63 6.42
CA GLY A 22 13.92 -20.20 6.33
C GLY A 22 15.40 -19.95 6.01
N ILE A 23 16.31 -20.71 6.63
CA ILE A 23 17.77 -20.55 6.47
C ILE A 23 18.23 -20.95 5.06
N TYR A 24 17.67 -22.00 4.47
CA TYR A 24 18.03 -22.42 3.09
C TYR A 24 17.57 -21.40 2.04
N ARG A 25 16.38 -20.81 2.22
CA ARG A 25 15.85 -19.78 1.31
C ARG A 25 16.66 -18.49 1.36
N TYR A 26 17.14 -18.12 2.55
CA TYR A 26 18.01 -16.95 2.77
C TYR A 26 19.31 -16.99 1.94
N GLN A 27 19.97 -18.16 1.87
CA GLN A 27 21.19 -18.31 1.08
C GLN A 27 20.97 -18.20 -0.44
N LYS A 28 19.79 -18.62 -0.94
CA LYS A 28 19.46 -18.54 -2.37
C LYS A 28 19.15 -17.10 -2.81
N LEU A 29 18.52 -16.29 -1.96
CA LEU A 29 18.20 -14.88 -2.24
C LEU A 29 19.44 -13.99 -2.18
N LEU A 30 20.37 -14.24 -1.26
CA LEU A 30 21.66 -13.54 -1.20
C LEU A 30 22.52 -13.71 -2.46
N ASN A 31 22.36 -14.83 -3.19
CA ASN A 31 23.06 -15.07 -4.45
C ASN A 31 22.41 -14.36 -5.65
N LEU A 32 21.13 -13.99 -5.57
CA LEU A 32 20.43 -13.23 -6.63
C LEU A 32 20.77 -11.73 -6.60
N SER A 33 21.18 -11.18 -5.45
CA SER A 33 21.54 -9.75 -5.32
C SER A 33 22.91 -9.37 -5.90
N LYS A 34 23.68 -10.35 -6.42
CA LYS A 34 25.03 -10.14 -6.96
C LYS A 34 25.09 -9.93 -8.48
N THR A 35 23.96 -9.74 -9.17
CA THR A 35 23.98 -9.58 -10.63
C THR A 35 24.27 -8.13 -11.06
N ASN A 36 25.31 -8.01 -11.90
CA ASN A 36 25.85 -6.81 -12.52
C ASN A 36 24.81 -5.78 -13.01
N ASN A 37 25.02 -4.51 -12.64
CA ASN A 37 24.36 -3.36 -13.25
C ASN A 37 24.84 -3.21 -14.71
N PRO A 38 23.96 -3.25 -15.72
CA PRO A 38 24.33 -2.83 -17.06
C PRO A 38 24.45 -1.30 -17.09
N THR A 39 25.68 -0.80 -17.20
CA THR A 39 25.96 0.60 -17.50
C THR A 39 25.55 0.92 -18.94
N HIS A 40 24.30 1.31 -19.14
CA HIS A 40 23.87 1.93 -20.40
C HIS A 40 24.36 3.39 -20.41
N GLN A 41 25.51 3.64 -21.06
CA GLN A 41 25.90 4.99 -21.46
C GLN A 41 25.11 5.36 -22.72
N GLN A 42 24.07 6.19 -22.56
CA GLN A 42 23.39 6.83 -23.67
C GLN A 42 24.09 8.14 -24.01
N THR A 43 24.50 8.29 -25.27
CA THR A 43 25.04 9.53 -25.84
C THR A 43 23.89 10.51 -26.10
N HIS A 44 23.76 11.53 -25.25
CA HIS A 44 22.72 12.56 -25.41
C HIS A 44 23.16 13.65 -26.38
N THR A 45 22.54 13.69 -27.55
CA THR A 45 22.35 14.94 -28.32
C THR A 45 21.37 15.85 -27.56
N PRO A 46 21.57 17.18 -27.51
CA PRO A 46 20.68 18.10 -26.81
C PRO A 46 19.39 18.30 -27.62
N GLY A 47 18.54 17.27 -27.63
CA GLY A 47 17.19 17.28 -28.16
C GLY A 47 16.17 17.53 -27.06
N ILE A 48 15.04 18.12 -27.43
CA ILE A 48 13.87 18.37 -26.58
C ILE A 48 13.62 17.15 -25.68
N LYS A 49 13.70 17.33 -24.34
CA LYS A 49 13.43 16.24 -23.39
C LYS A 49 12.02 15.70 -23.69
N PRO A 50 11.88 14.38 -23.97
CA PRO A 50 10.58 13.80 -24.25
C PRO A 50 9.61 14.07 -23.09
N ALA A 51 8.34 14.29 -23.39
CA ALA A 51 7.32 14.47 -22.38
C ALA A 51 7.24 13.18 -21.53
N VAL A 52 7.50 13.30 -20.22
CA VAL A 52 7.38 12.19 -19.28
C VAL A 52 5.90 11.95 -18.99
N GLU A 53 5.41 10.75 -19.27
CA GLU A 53 4.08 10.32 -18.86
C GLU A 53 4.13 9.68 -17.47
N GLY A 54 3.11 9.92 -16.66
CA GLY A 54 2.97 9.35 -15.33
C GLY A 54 1.91 8.28 -15.29
N LEU A 55 2.16 7.21 -14.54
CA LEU A 55 1.15 6.25 -14.14
C LEU A 55 1.12 6.18 -12.60
N THR A 56 0.00 6.52 -11.99
CA THR A 56 -0.24 6.32 -10.56
C THR A 56 -1.24 5.18 -10.36
N VAL A 57 -0.79 4.10 -9.71
CA VAL A 57 -1.60 2.90 -9.45
C VAL A 57 -1.96 2.82 -7.96
N PHE A 58 -3.26 2.70 -7.67
CA PHE A 58 -3.78 2.49 -6.32
C PHE A 58 -4.04 1.00 -6.07
N ILE A 59 -3.48 0.46 -4.99
CA ILE A 59 -3.52 -0.97 -4.65
C ILE A 59 -4.16 -1.15 -3.27
N HIS A 60 -5.33 -1.77 -3.24
CA HIS A 60 -6.04 -2.01 -1.99
C HIS A 60 -5.42 -3.13 -1.14
N GLY A 61 -5.77 -3.13 0.15
CA GLY A 61 -5.39 -4.15 1.11
C GLY A 61 -6.22 -5.44 1.03
N THR A 62 -6.13 -6.26 2.06
CA THR A 62 -6.98 -7.45 2.23
C THR A 62 -8.46 -7.08 2.21
N THR A 63 -9.27 -7.89 1.52
CA THR A 63 -10.74 -7.74 1.53
C THR A 63 -11.34 -8.81 2.43
N GLY A 64 -12.22 -8.39 3.34
CA GLY A 64 -12.92 -9.31 4.22
C GLY A 64 -11.98 -10.05 5.17
N SER A 65 -11.06 -9.33 5.84
CA SER A 65 -10.07 -9.95 6.75
C SER A 65 -10.69 -10.92 7.76
N SER A 66 -11.86 -10.60 8.31
CA SER A 66 -12.61 -11.50 9.20
C SER A 66 -13.17 -12.76 8.52
N LEU A 67 -13.40 -12.76 7.19
CA LEU A 67 -13.81 -13.95 6.42
C LEU A 67 -12.66 -14.93 6.24
N ASN A 68 -11.41 -14.44 6.23
CA ASN A 68 -10.25 -15.33 6.15
C ASN A 68 -10.15 -16.25 7.38
N PHE A 69 -10.81 -15.90 8.49
CA PHE A 69 -10.89 -16.76 9.67
C PHE A 69 -11.98 -17.84 9.59
N CYS A 70 -12.84 -17.84 8.56
CA CYS A 70 -13.81 -18.91 8.35
C CYS A 70 -13.13 -20.21 7.86
N ASP A 71 -11.97 -20.09 7.20
CA ASP A 71 -11.11 -21.22 6.81
C ASP A 71 -9.63 -20.82 6.99
N PRO A 72 -9.16 -20.72 8.24
CA PRO A 72 -7.84 -20.17 8.53
C PRO A 72 -6.74 -21.05 7.94
N VAL A 73 -6.91 -22.37 7.95
CA VAL A 73 -5.93 -23.28 7.36
C VAL A 73 -5.78 -22.96 5.88
N HIS A 74 -6.88 -22.88 5.12
CA HIS A 74 -6.73 -22.60 3.70
C HIS A 74 -6.22 -21.17 3.41
N CYS A 75 -6.73 -20.17 4.13
CA CYS A 75 -6.34 -18.78 3.94
C CYS A 75 -4.89 -18.47 4.31
N PHE A 76 -4.32 -19.20 5.27
CA PHE A 76 -2.97 -18.94 5.79
C PHE A 76 -1.94 -19.97 5.32
N THR A 77 -2.35 -21.24 5.15
CA THR A 77 -1.48 -22.38 4.83
C THR A 77 -1.64 -22.88 3.40
N GLN A 78 -2.11 -22.06 2.44
CA GLN A 78 -1.89 -22.33 1.01
C GLN A 78 -0.38 -22.41 0.75
N SER A 79 0.19 -23.56 1.11
CA SER A 79 1.60 -23.88 1.00
C SER A 79 1.91 -23.92 -0.48
N ALA A 80 3.09 -23.42 -0.83
CA ALA A 80 3.58 -23.38 -2.18
C ALA A 80 3.84 -24.80 -2.72
N SER A 81 2.80 -25.57 -3.04
CA SER A 81 2.92 -26.61 -4.05
C SER A 81 3.11 -25.89 -5.38
N LEU A 82 4.38 -25.65 -5.71
CA LEU A 82 4.85 -24.91 -6.89
C LEU A 82 4.51 -25.60 -8.22
N ASP A 83 3.88 -26.78 -8.18
CA ASP A 83 3.83 -27.70 -9.31
C ASP A 83 2.45 -27.84 -9.98
N GLU A 84 1.40 -27.19 -9.49
CA GLU A 84 0.10 -27.23 -10.18
C GLU A 84 -0.16 -25.94 -10.96
N ALA A 85 -0.02 -26.05 -12.29
CA ALA A 85 -0.24 -24.98 -13.24
C ALA A 85 -1.64 -24.33 -13.07
N PRO A 86 -1.74 -22.99 -13.18
CA PRO A 86 -2.98 -22.25 -13.00
C PRO A 86 -3.84 -22.35 -14.27
N LEU A 87 -4.50 -23.49 -14.49
CA LEU A 87 -5.34 -23.67 -15.68
C LEU A 87 -6.74 -24.27 -15.43
N ASN A 88 -7.09 -24.58 -14.19
CA ASN A 88 -8.47 -24.94 -13.86
C ASN A 88 -9.08 -23.96 -12.86
N GLN A 89 -9.66 -22.86 -13.39
CA GLN A 89 -10.56 -21.97 -12.65
C GLN A 89 -11.72 -22.71 -11.98
N SER A 90 -11.99 -23.96 -12.37
CA SER A 90 -13.06 -24.82 -11.85
C SER A 90 -12.88 -25.28 -10.40
N LYS A 91 -11.70 -25.10 -9.77
CA LYS A 91 -11.45 -25.53 -8.39
C LYS A 91 -11.07 -24.40 -7.43
N LYS A 92 -11.78 -23.27 -7.45
CA LYS A 92 -11.71 -22.32 -6.33
C LYS A 92 -12.22 -22.99 -5.05
N ASN A 93 -11.46 -22.88 -3.96
CA ASN A 93 -11.91 -23.40 -2.67
C ASN A 93 -13.04 -22.51 -2.09
N ARG A 94 -13.65 -22.95 -0.98
CA ARG A 94 -14.76 -22.24 -0.35
C ARG A 94 -14.38 -20.82 0.10
N ALA A 95 -13.20 -20.66 0.70
CA ALA A 95 -12.72 -19.35 1.18
C ALA A 95 -12.46 -18.39 0.01
N GLU A 96 -11.83 -18.86 -1.07
CA GLU A 96 -11.66 -18.08 -2.30
C GLU A 96 -13.00 -17.59 -2.86
N LYS A 97 -14.01 -18.47 -2.95
CA LYS A 97 -15.35 -18.10 -3.42
C LYS A 97 -16.02 -17.05 -2.53
N ILE A 98 -15.90 -17.20 -1.21
CA ILE A 98 -16.46 -16.26 -0.23
C ILE A 98 -15.77 -14.90 -0.35
N VAL A 99 -14.44 -14.87 -0.38
CA VAL A 99 -13.67 -13.63 -0.47
C VAL A 99 -13.92 -12.95 -1.81
N GLU A 100 -13.98 -13.72 -2.91
CA GLU A 100 -14.33 -13.20 -4.24
C GLU A 100 -15.75 -12.61 -4.28
N SER A 101 -16.74 -13.34 -3.75
CA SER A 101 -18.12 -12.85 -3.68
C SER A 101 -18.21 -11.57 -2.86
N TYR A 102 -17.52 -11.53 -1.71
CA TYR A 102 -17.46 -10.36 -0.85
C TYR A 102 -16.78 -9.18 -1.55
N ARG A 103 -15.62 -9.42 -2.19
CA ARG A 103 -14.86 -8.42 -2.96
C ARG A 103 -15.69 -7.80 -4.08
N ASN A 104 -16.39 -8.65 -4.84
CA ASN A 104 -17.20 -8.23 -5.98
C ASN A 104 -18.52 -7.56 -5.57
N HIS A 105 -18.83 -7.53 -4.27
CA HIS A 105 -20.01 -6.84 -3.80
C HIS A 105 -19.87 -5.32 -4.02
N PRO A 106 -20.86 -4.64 -4.63
CA PRO A 106 -20.77 -3.21 -4.94
C PRO A 106 -20.38 -2.32 -3.76
N ALA A 107 -20.76 -2.66 -2.52
CA ALA A 107 -20.41 -1.90 -1.32
C ALA A 107 -18.90 -1.78 -1.07
N MET A 108 -18.09 -2.68 -1.64
CA MET A 108 -16.65 -2.68 -1.48
C MET A 108 -15.97 -1.54 -2.25
N THR A 109 -16.61 -1.04 -3.30
CA THR A 109 -16.10 0.07 -4.13
C THR A 109 -16.61 1.44 -3.64
N TYR A 110 -17.54 1.46 -2.68
CA TYR A 110 -18.16 2.69 -2.21
C TYR A 110 -17.22 3.52 -1.34
N ASP A 111 -16.39 2.90 -0.52
CA ASP A 111 -15.61 3.61 0.50
C ASP A 111 -14.10 3.53 0.31
N GLN A 112 -13.62 2.77 -0.66
CA GLN A 112 -12.19 2.62 -0.93
C GLN A 112 -11.93 2.53 -2.42
N LEU A 113 -10.67 2.82 -2.79
CA LEU A 113 -10.17 2.64 -4.13
C LEU A 113 -10.05 1.14 -4.43
N LEU A 114 -11.06 0.61 -5.11
CA LEU A 114 -11.21 -0.78 -5.48
C LEU A 114 -11.91 -0.88 -6.83
N ASP A 115 -11.42 -1.77 -7.68
CA ASP A 115 -12.08 -2.18 -8.93
C ASP A 115 -11.92 -3.69 -9.10
N ASN A 116 -12.26 -4.23 -10.27
CA ASN A 116 -12.03 -5.60 -10.69
C ASN A 116 -10.56 -6.04 -10.50
N GLU A 117 -10.33 -7.36 -10.45
CA GLU A 117 -8.96 -7.89 -10.41
C GLU A 117 -8.14 -7.51 -11.66
N GLY A 118 -6.85 -7.29 -11.46
CA GLY A 118 -5.94 -6.81 -12.51
C GLY A 118 -5.78 -5.29 -12.50
N LEU A 119 -5.05 -4.78 -13.50
CA LEU A 119 -4.81 -3.35 -13.66
C LEU A 119 -5.93 -2.73 -14.50
N VAL A 120 -6.71 -1.84 -13.89
CA VAL A 120 -7.81 -1.12 -14.54
C VAL A 120 -7.45 0.35 -14.63
N ILE A 121 -7.36 0.88 -15.85
CA ILE A 121 -7.19 2.32 -16.07
C ILE A 121 -8.47 3.03 -15.67
N TRP A 122 -8.36 3.94 -14.72
CA TRP A 122 -9.50 4.70 -14.22
C TRP A 122 -9.95 5.74 -15.24
N LYS A 123 -11.25 5.72 -15.55
CA LYS A 123 -11.91 6.67 -16.44
C LYS A 123 -13.03 7.39 -15.68
N PRO A 124 -12.96 8.71 -15.51
CA PRO A 124 -13.99 9.46 -14.78
C PRO A 124 -15.40 9.19 -15.29
N GLU A 125 -15.58 9.09 -16.61
CA GLU A 125 -16.87 8.97 -17.28
C GLU A 125 -17.50 7.57 -17.11
N ALA A 126 -16.68 6.57 -16.82
CA ALA A 126 -17.12 5.18 -16.63
C ALA A 126 -17.38 4.83 -15.16
N THR A 127 -17.04 5.72 -14.23
CA THR A 127 -17.13 5.47 -12.79
C THR A 127 -18.50 5.91 -12.29
N SER A 128 -19.18 5.07 -11.51
CA SER A 128 -20.45 5.47 -10.90
C SER A 128 -20.22 6.59 -9.87
N ASP A 129 -21.13 7.57 -9.81
CA ASP A 129 -21.09 8.66 -8.81
C ASP A 129 -21.09 8.18 -7.35
N ARG A 130 -21.34 6.89 -7.11
CA ARG A 130 -21.36 6.27 -5.78
C ARG A 130 -20.04 5.61 -5.37
N GLN A 131 -19.08 5.46 -6.29
CA GLN A 131 -17.81 4.83 -6.00
C GLN A 131 -16.83 5.83 -5.39
N ALA A 132 -15.99 5.37 -4.45
CA ALA A 132 -14.99 6.22 -3.81
C ALA A 132 -14.02 6.83 -4.81
N ALA A 133 -13.69 6.10 -5.88
CA ALA A 133 -12.79 6.56 -6.95
C ALA A 133 -13.24 7.89 -7.58
N THR A 134 -14.55 8.13 -7.68
CA THR A 134 -15.13 9.37 -8.23
C THR A 134 -14.76 10.61 -7.42
N TYR A 135 -14.44 10.46 -6.14
CA TYR A 135 -14.09 11.59 -5.26
C TYR A 135 -12.60 11.59 -4.93
N LEU A 136 -12.06 10.43 -4.58
CA LEU A 136 -10.70 10.31 -4.06
C LEU A 136 -9.64 10.54 -5.15
N ILE A 137 -9.81 10.00 -6.36
CA ILE A 137 -8.83 10.17 -7.44
C ILE A 137 -8.80 11.63 -7.91
N PRO A 138 -9.94 12.32 -8.15
CA PRO A 138 -9.93 13.75 -8.44
C PRO A 138 -9.36 14.63 -7.33
N ALA A 139 -9.63 14.31 -6.07
CA ALA A 139 -9.03 15.01 -4.93
C ALA A 139 -7.51 14.86 -4.93
N TYR A 140 -7.01 13.62 -5.05
CA TYR A 140 -5.60 13.33 -5.18
C TYR A 140 -4.98 14.02 -6.40
N LYS A 141 -5.64 14.00 -7.56
CA LYS A 141 -5.16 14.64 -8.80
C LYS A 141 -5.01 16.15 -8.63
N LYS A 142 -5.98 16.84 -8.00
CA LYS A 142 -5.86 18.28 -7.71
C LYS A 142 -4.70 18.55 -6.75
N MET A 143 -4.55 17.71 -5.72
CA MET A 143 -3.42 17.77 -4.78
C MET A 143 -2.08 17.56 -5.47
N ALA A 144 -1.97 16.60 -6.40
CA ALA A 144 -0.75 16.34 -7.14
C ALA A 144 -0.39 17.46 -8.13
N LYS A 145 -1.39 18.13 -8.69
CA LYS A 145 -1.19 19.29 -9.57
C LYS A 145 -0.64 20.48 -8.80
N ILE A 146 -1.21 20.80 -7.63
CA ILE A 146 -0.77 21.96 -6.84
C ILE A 146 0.62 21.74 -6.23
N THR A 147 0.96 20.52 -5.82
CA THR A 147 2.31 20.20 -5.32
C THR A 147 3.32 19.91 -6.44
N GLN A 148 2.90 20.01 -7.71
CA GLN A 148 3.72 19.74 -8.88
C GLN A 148 4.36 18.34 -8.88
N THR A 149 3.66 17.36 -8.31
CA THR A 149 4.10 15.94 -8.25
C THR A 149 3.47 15.08 -9.34
N SER A 150 2.49 15.59 -10.08
CA SER A 150 1.92 14.94 -11.27
C SER A 150 2.82 15.15 -12.50
N ALA A 151 2.90 14.14 -13.35
CA ALA A 151 3.46 14.30 -14.68
C ALA A 151 2.58 15.24 -15.52
N ARG A 152 3.09 15.69 -16.68
CA ARG A 152 2.30 16.51 -17.62
C ARG A 152 1.02 15.78 -18.05
N ASN A 153 1.18 14.50 -18.40
CA ASN A 153 0.09 13.57 -18.65
C ASN A 153 0.16 12.49 -17.58
N GLU A 154 -0.79 12.49 -16.64
CA GLU A 154 -0.85 11.50 -15.56
C GLU A 154 -2.07 10.61 -15.77
N THR A 155 -1.81 9.30 -15.92
CA THR A 155 -2.80 8.24 -15.94
C THR A 155 -2.98 7.69 -14.54
N TYR A 156 -4.23 7.43 -14.14
CA TYR A 156 -4.56 6.82 -12.86
C TYR A 156 -5.14 5.43 -13.09
N ALA A 157 -4.74 4.48 -12.26
CA ALA A 157 -5.21 3.10 -12.35
C ALA A 157 -5.50 2.52 -10.97
N LEU A 158 -6.37 1.51 -10.95
CA LEU A 158 -6.70 0.70 -9.80
C LEU A 158 -6.13 -0.70 -10.06
N PHE A 159 -5.38 -1.26 -9.12
CA PHE A 159 -4.99 -2.67 -9.19
C PHE A 159 -5.76 -3.49 -8.16
N GLY A 160 -6.62 -4.36 -8.68
CA GLY A 160 -7.39 -5.29 -7.88
C GLY A 160 -6.71 -6.65 -7.72
N TRP A 161 -6.79 -7.23 -6.53
CA TRP A 161 -6.40 -8.62 -6.26
C TRP A 161 -7.43 -9.29 -5.34
N ASN A 162 -7.35 -10.62 -5.22
CA ASN A 162 -8.34 -11.40 -4.48
C ASN A 162 -8.46 -11.02 -2.99
N GLY A 163 -7.46 -10.37 -2.39
CA GLY A 163 -7.51 -9.91 -1.02
C GLY A 163 -7.38 -11.00 0.05
N ILE A 164 -6.91 -12.20 -0.31
CA ILE A 164 -6.72 -13.33 0.61
C ILE A 164 -5.46 -13.14 1.45
N LEU A 165 -5.50 -13.51 2.74
CA LEU A 165 -4.37 -13.42 3.66
C LEU A 165 -3.29 -14.52 3.47
N SER A 166 -3.04 -14.93 2.23
CA SER A 166 -2.03 -15.94 1.87
C SER A 166 -0.78 -15.28 1.27
N GLN A 167 0.41 -15.71 1.68
CA GLN A 167 1.66 -15.29 1.06
C GLN A 167 1.66 -15.60 -0.45
N LYS A 168 1.19 -16.79 -0.83
CA LYS A 168 1.09 -17.20 -2.23
C LYS A 168 0.16 -16.27 -3.00
N ALA A 169 -1.02 -15.97 -2.46
CA ALA A 169 -1.97 -15.06 -3.12
C ALA A 169 -1.37 -13.68 -3.36
N ARG A 170 -0.63 -13.13 -2.38
CA ARG A 170 0.07 -11.85 -2.51
C ARG A 170 1.19 -11.90 -3.55
N LYS A 171 1.96 -12.99 -3.58
CA LYS A 171 3.01 -13.22 -4.59
C LYS A 171 2.44 -13.31 -6.00
N ASP A 172 1.42 -14.15 -6.21
CA ASP A 172 0.76 -14.31 -7.50
C ASP A 172 0.16 -12.98 -7.97
N ALA A 173 -0.43 -12.19 -7.07
CA ALA A 173 -0.93 -10.86 -7.37
C ALA A 173 0.20 -9.88 -7.76
N GLY A 174 1.34 -9.92 -7.07
CA GLY A 174 2.52 -9.12 -7.41
C GLY A 174 3.07 -9.45 -8.79
N TYR A 175 3.08 -10.73 -9.17
CA TYR A 175 3.48 -11.18 -10.50
C TYR A 175 2.50 -10.70 -11.58
N ARG A 176 1.18 -10.77 -11.32
CA ARG A 176 0.17 -10.22 -12.23
C ARG A 176 0.33 -8.71 -12.40
N LEU A 177 0.57 -7.98 -11.32
CA LEU A 177 0.84 -6.54 -11.36
C LEU A 177 2.09 -6.24 -12.19
N TYR A 178 3.18 -6.97 -11.95
CA TYR A 178 4.42 -6.83 -12.71
C TYR A 178 4.18 -6.96 -14.22
N HIS A 179 3.52 -8.03 -14.66
CA HIS A 179 3.24 -8.24 -16.09
C HIS A 179 2.33 -7.15 -16.66
N ALA A 180 1.30 -6.72 -15.93
CA ALA A 180 0.42 -5.63 -16.36
C ALA A 180 1.16 -4.30 -16.52
N LEU A 181 2.12 -3.99 -15.64
CA LEU A 181 2.95 -2.78 -15.73
C LEU A 181 3.92 -2.85 -16.91
N ILE A 182 4.51 -4.02 -17.18
CA ILE A 182 5.34 -4.23 -18.36
C ILE A 182 4.54 -4.04 -19.65
N ASP A 183 3.32 -4.58 -19.71
CA ASP A 183 2.47 -4.43 -20.89
C ASP A 183 2.01 -2.98 -21.08
N TYR A 184 1.73 -2.26 -19.98
CA TYR A 184 1.51 -0.81 -20.03
C TYR A 184 2.73 -0.07 -20.59
N GLN A 185 3.95 -0.33 -20.09
CA GLN A 185 5.17 0.32 -20.62
C GLN A 185 5.36 0.07 -22.12
N LYS A 186 5.13 -1.16 -22.59
CA LYS A 186 5.20 -1.48 -24.03
C LYS A 186 4.17 -0.68 -24.83
N GLN A 187 2.95 -0.54 -24.33
CA GLN A 187 1.91 0.25 -25.00
C GLN A 187 2.32 1.72 -25.11
N GLN A 188 2.88 2.31 -24.05
CA GLN A 188 3.39 3.69 -24.08
C GLN A 188 4.53 3.83 -25.11
N GLN A 189 5.45 2.87 -25.16
CA GLN A 189 6.54 2.84 -26.15
C GLN A 189 6.03 2.76 -27.59
N LEU A 190 5.04 1.91 -27.87
CA LEU A 190 4.40 1.81 -29.18
C LEU A 190 3.70 3.13 -29.59
N ASN A 191 3.22 3.90 -28.62
CA ASN A 191 2.62 5.22 -28.83
C ASN A 191 3.67 6.34 -28.97
N GLY A 192 4.95 6.01 -29.08
CA GLY A 192 6.05 6.97 -29.24
C GLY A 192 6.49 7.65 -27.95
N GLN A 193 6.06 7.16 -26.79
CA GLN A 193 6.43 7.71 -25.48
C GLN A 193 7.63 6.95 -24.93
N ILE A 194 8.63 7.68 -24.46
CA ILE A 194 9.95 7.11 -24.20
C ILE A 194 10.05 6.50 -22.80
N GLU A 195 9.40 7.11 -21.80
CA GLU A 195 9.53 6.67 -20.41
C GLU A 195 8.28 7.00 -19.59
N ALA A 196 7.72 5.98 -18.94
CA ALA A 196 6.60 6.11 -18.03
C ALA A 196 7.11 6.12 -16.57
N ARG A 197 6.84 7.21 -15.85
CA ARG A 197 7.10 7.33 -14.41
C ARG A 197 6.00 6.63 -13.63
N ILE A 198 6.28 5.43 -13.12
CA ILE A 198 5.30 4.61 -12.42
C ILE A 198 5.37 4.85 -10.91
N ARG A 199 4.23 5.16 -10.31
CA ARG A 199 4.02 5.34 -8.87
C ARG A 199 2.98 4.34 -8.37
N LEU A 200 3.29 3.66 -7.27
CA LEU A 200 2.40 2.73 -6.59
C LEU A 200 2.00 3.31 -5.24
N ILE A 201 0.70 3.36 -4.96
CA ILE A 201 0.15 3.77 -3.67
C ILE A 201 -0.68 2.63 -3.15
N THR A 202 -0.27 2.11 -2.00
CA THR A 202 -0.77 0.84 -1.48
C THR A 202 -1.31 1.00 -0.07
N HIS A 203 -2.24 0.12 0.30
CA HIS A 203 -2.76 0.04 1.65
C HIS A 203 -2.64 -1.37 2.21
N SER A 204 -2.28 -1.50 3.48
CA SER A 204 -2.24 -2.78 4.19
C SER A 204 -1.41 -3.82 3.40
N HIS A 205 -1.92 -5.04 3.20
CA HIS A 205 -1.25 -6.06 2.40
C HIS A 205 -1.07 -5.74 0.91
N GLY A 206 -1.69 -4.68 0.38
CA GLY A 206 -1.37 -4.16 -0.95
C GLY A 206 0.10 -3.75 -1.07
N GLY A 207 0.73 -3.31 0.04
CA GLY A 207 2.17 -3.04 0.08
C GLY A 207 2.99 -4.31 -0.13
N ASN A 208 2.59 -5.42 0.49
CA ASN A 208 3.23 -6.73 0.30
C ASN A 208 3.06 -7.26 -1.13
N VAL A 209 1.89 -7.06 -1.76
CA VAL A 209 1.69 -7.33 -3.19
C VAL A 209 2.69 -6.55 -4.03
N ALA A 210 2.87 -5.26 -3.74
CA ALA A 210 3.81 -4.42 -4.47
C ALA A 210 5.27 -4.87 -4.30
N LEU A 211 5.69 -5.29 -3.09
CA LEU A 211 7.06 -5.73 -2.85
C LEU A 211 7.45 -6.98 -3.66
N TRP A 212 6.51 -7.88 -3.98
CA TRP A 212 6.76 -9.04 -4.83
C TRP A 212 7.17 -8.71 -6.27
N LEU A 213 7.00 -7.45 -6.72
CA LEU A 213 7.53 -7.00 -8.01
C LEU A 213 9.06 -7.17 -8.07
N ALA A 214 9.77 -7.07 -6.95
CA ALA A 214 11.22 -7.27 -6.92
C ALA A 214 11.63 -8.70 -7.30
N GLU A 215 10.93 -9.72 -6.79
CA GLU A 215 11.19 -11.10 -7.17
C GLU A 215 10.82 -11.34 -8.65
N ALA A 216 9.69 -10.76 -9.10
CA ALA A 216 9.28 -10.84 -10.50
C ALA A 216 10.31 -10.20 -11.44
N GLU A 217 10.84 -9.02 -11.13
CA GLU A 217 11.90 -8.38 -11.92
C GLU A 217 13.18 -9.22 -11.92
N ALA A 218 13.60 -9.78 -10.77
CA ALA A 218 14.76 -10.65 -10.71
C ALA A 218 14.61 -11.91 -11.61
N LEU A 219 13.39 -12.43 -11.71
CA LEU A 219 13.06 -13.59 -12.53
C LEU A 219 12.95 -13.27 -14.03
N TYR A 220 12.21 -12.21 -14.38
CA TYR A 220 11.82 -11.92 -15.77
C TYR A 220 12.71 -10.88 -16.45
N LYS A 221 13.44 -10.07 -15.69
CA LYS A 221 14.46 -9.10 -16.14
C LYS A 221 13.96 -8.21 -17.29
N LYS A 222 12.82 -7.54 -17.10
CA LYS A 222 12.22 -6.69 -18.13
C LYS A 222 12.55 -5.21 -17.94
N GLY A 223 13.35 -4.87 -16.92
CA GLY A 223 13.79 -3.51 -16.68
C GLY A 223 12.67 -2.62 -16.14
N LEU A 224 11.71 -3.18 -15.40
CA LEU A 224 10.69 -2.37 -14.74
C LEU A 224 11.37 -1.47 -13.69
N VAL A 225 10.93 -0.21 -13.61
CA VAL A 225 11.33 0.71 -12.55
C VAL A 225 10.09 1.39 -12.00
N ILE A 226 9.98 1.37 -10.68
CA ILE A 226 8.96 2.04 -9.89
C ILE A 226 9.63 3.26 -9.26
N GLU A 227 9.20 4.45 -9.67
CA GLU A 227 9.74 5.71 -9.16
C GLU A 227 9.43 5.88 -7.68
N THR A 228 8.20 5.56 -7.27
CA THR A 228 7.78 5.70 -5.87
C THR A 228 6.81 4.59 -5.50
N LEU A 229 7.10 3.90 -4.39
CA LEU A 229 6.18 3.01 -3.70
C LEU A 229 5.81 3.64 -2.35
N ILE A 230 4.52 3.91 -2.14
CA ILE A 230 3.98 4.35 -0.86
C ILE A 230 3.16 3.22 -0.25
N MET A 231 3.46 2.86 0.99
CA MET A 231 2.79 1.81 1.74
C MET A 231 2.09 2.40 2.96
N LEU A 232 0.77 2.52 2.91
CA LEU A 232 -0.04 3.01 4.02
C LEU A 232 -0.45 1.85 4.93
N GLY A 233 0.04 1.82 6.17
CA GLY A 233 -0.36 0.83 7.15
C GLY A 233 0.00 -0.60 6.75
N ALA A 234 1.04 -0.81 5.94
CA ALA A 234 1.43 -2.15 5.51
C ALA A 234 2.09 -2.92 6.66
N PRO A 235 1.63 -4.14 7.00
CA PRO A 235 2.35 -5.00 7.93
C PRO A 235 3.63 -5.49 7.23
N ILE A 236 4.78 -5.17 7.81
CA ILE A 236 6.08 -5.59 7.27
C ILE A 236 6.34 -7.03 7.67
N GLN A 237 6.70 -7.85 6.68
CA GLN A 237 6.85 -9.30 6.80
C GLN A 237 8.31 -9.69 6.49
N GLU A 238 8.84 -10.68 7.20
CA GLU A 238 10.22 -11.16 6.98
C GLU A 238 10.41 -11.70 5.54
N GLU A 239 9.35 -12.21 4.94
CA GLU A 239 9.39 -12.81 3.61
C GLU A 239 9.50 -11.79 2.48
N THR A 240 9.21 -10.51 2.74
CA THR A 240 9.25 -9.43 1.75
C THR A 240 10.24 -8.32 2.10
N ILE A 241 10.83 -8.33 3.30
CA ILE A 241 11.71 -7.24 3.73
C ILE A 241 12.95 -7.09 2.84
N GLU A 242 13.52 -8.17 2.34
CA GLU A 242 14.69 -8.10 1.46
C GLU A 242 14.38 -7.37 0.14
N PHE A 243 13.12 -7.38 -0.30
CA PHE A 243 12.70 -6.72 -1.54
C PHE A 243 12.77 -5.21 -1.47
N ILE A 244 12.80 -4.62 -0.27
CA ILE A 244 12.99 -3.17 -0.16
C ILE A 244 14.38 -2.75 -0.67
N GLN A 245 15.37 -3.64 -0.67
CA GLN A 245 16.72 -3.36 -1.16
C GLN A 245 16.81 -3.38 -2.70
N SER A 246 15.77 -3.86 -3.38
CA SER A 246 15.76 -3.99 -4.83
C SER A 246 15.81 -2.62 -5.52
N SER A 247 16.62 -2.53 -6.58
CA SER A 247 16.74 -1.34 -7.43
C SER A 247 15.50 -1.09 -8.30
N ILE A 248 14.54 -2.04 -8.34
CA ILE A 248 13.26 -1.82 -9.00
C ILE A 248 12.50 -0.64 -8.37
N PHE A 249 12.67 -0.38 -7.07
CA PHE A 249 12.02 0.73 -6.37
C PHE A 249 13.04 1.84 -6.11
N ARG A 250 12.89 3.00 -6.76
CA ARG A 250 13.75 4.16 -6.46
C ARG A 250 13.46 4.71 -5.07
N ASN A 251 12.19 4.96 -4.77
CA ASN A 251 11.76 5.49 -3.47
C ASN A 251 10.73 4.56 -2.82
N ILE A 252 10.92 4.22 -1.54
CA ILE A 252 9.92 3.53 -0.73
C ILE A 252 9.59 4.37 0.50
N HIS A 253 8.31 4.63 0.71
CA HIS A 253 7.78 5.32 1.90
C HIS A 253 6.78 4.41 2.61
N LEU A 254 7.16 3.83 3.74
CA LEU A 254 6.23 3.16 4.64
C LEU A 254 5.65 4.20 5.60
N CYS A 255 4.35 4.46 5.47
CA CYS A 255 3.62 5.33 6.36
C CYS A 255 2.89 4.48 7.40
N TYR A 256 3.16 4.73 8.68
CA TYR A 256 2.59 3.98 9.80
C TYR A 256 2.03 4.93 10.86
N SER A 257 1.29 4.38 11.83
CA SER A 257 0.73 5.18 12.93
C SER A 257 0.66 4.38 14.23
N THR A 258 0.70 5.06 15.38
CA THR A 258 0.40 4.45 16.68
C THR A 258 -1.08 4.07 16.83
N GLY A 259 -1.97 4.68 16.05
CA GLY A 259 -3.40 4.34 15.98
C GLY A 259 -3.70 3.17 15.03
N ASP A 260 -2.71 2.65 14.32
CA ASP A 260 -2.83 1.45 13.49
C ASP A 260 -2.42 0.20 14.28
N SER A 261 -3.41 -0.50 14.84
CA SER A 261 -3.18 -1.77 15.52
C SER A 261 -2.97 -2.95 14.55
N VAL A 262 -3.44 -2.85 13.31
CA VAL A 262 -3.45 -3.97 12.36
C VAL A 262 -2.04 -4.35 11.96
N GLN A 263 -1.17 -3.37 11.71
CA GLN A 263 0.24 -3.59 11.33
C GLN A 263 1.02 -4.47 12.30
N ARG A 264 0.69 -4.44 13.60
CA ARG A 264 1.38 -5.22 14.64
C ARG A 264 0.64 -6.51 15.00
N SER A 265 -0.65 -6.58 14.70
CA SER A 265 -1.52 -7.71 15.04
C SER A 265 -1.59 -8.77 13.95
N ASP A 266 -0.99 -8.54 12.78
CA ASP A 266 -0.88 -9.59 11.77
C ASP A 266 0.19 -10.63 12.18
N CYS A 267 -0.25 -11.66 12.90
CA CYS A 267 0.55 -12.80 13.32
C CYS A 267 0.20 -14.09 12.54
N ILE A 268 -0.67 -13.99 11.54
CA ILE A 268 -1.29 -15.18 10.93
C ILE A 268 -1.00 -15.25 9.44
N SER A 269 -0.77 -14.11 8.79
CA SER A 269 -0.44 -14.09 7.38
C SER A 269 1.07 -14.25 7.09
N THR A 270 1.91 -14.38 8.13
CA THR A 270 3.37 -14.56 8.04
C THR A 270 3.81 -15.92 8.61
N GLY A 271 4.87 -16.49 8.03
CA GLY A 271 5.49 -17.73 8.49
C GLY A 271 6.21 -17.58 9.83
N CYS A 272 6.65 -16.37 10.20
CA CYS A 272 7.24 -16.09 11.51
C CYS A 272 6.21 -15.73 12.59
N HIS A 273 4.92 -15.77 12.27
CA HIS A 273 3.82 -15.42 13.16
C HIS A 273 3.92 -14.03 13.80
N LYS A 274 4.60 -13.11 13.11
CA LYS A 274 4.80 -11.74 13.53
C LYS A 274 4.88 -10.83 12.32
N SER A 275 4.42 -9.60 12.50
CA SER A 275 4.62 -8.50 11.56
C SER A 275 5.18 -7.30 12.31
N PHE A 276 5.75 -6.38 11.56
CA PHE A 276 6.41 -5.20 12.07
C PHE A 276 5.75 -3.94 11.51
N ALA A 277 5.75 -2.87 12.31
CA ALA A 277 5.16 -1.60 11.90
C ALA A 277 6.10 -0.78 11.01
N ARG A 278 7.41 -1.07 11.07
CA ARG A 278 8.46 -0.31 10.40
C ARG A 278 9.40 -1.22 9.62
N MET A 279 9.97 -0.74 8.51
CA MET A 279 11.01 -1.46 7.79
C MET A 279 12.29 -1.55 8.63
N GLN A 280 12.63 -0.47 9.35
CA GLN A 280 13.81 -0.39 10.20
C GLN A 280 13.82 -1.40 11.36
N ASP A 281 12.66 -1.99 11.70
CA ASP A 281 12.58 -3.01 12.73
C ASP A 281 13.26 -4.33 12.30
N LEU A 282 13.53 -4.49 11.00
CA LEU A 282 14.14 -5.68 10.41
C LEU A 282 15.45 -5.40 9.66
N VAL A 283 15.66 -4.19 9.14
CA VAL A 283 16.84 -3.83 8.33
C VAL A 283 17.34 -2.42 8.60
N ASP A 284 18.62 -2.18 8.37
CA ASP A 284 19.21 -0.84 8.48
C ASP A 284 18.95 -0.01 7.20
N LEU A 285 18.00 0.93 7.28
CA LEU A 285 17.64 1.79 6.15
C LEU A 285 18.76 2.75 5.76
N GLU A 286 19.51 3.27 6.73
CA GLU A 286 20.62 4.17 6.47
C GLU A 286 21.76 3.45 5.75
N ALA A 287 22.05 2.20 6.12
CA ALA A 287 23.01 1.38 5.41
C ALA A 287 22.60 1.12 3.95
N ILE A 288 21.30 0.90 3.68
CA ILE A 288 20.78 0.72 2.31
C ILE A 288 20.98 2.00 1.50
N THR A 289 20.56 3.16 2.02
CA THR A 289 20.69 4.45 1.33
C THR A 289 22.16 4.88 1.19
N LYS A 290 23.01 4.61 2.18
CA LYS A 290 24.46 4.87 2.08
C LYS A 290 25.12 4.00 1.01
N LYS A 291 24.74 2.73 0.90
CA LYS A 291 25.25 1.80 -0.14
C LYS A 291 24.77 2.21 -1.53
N ASN A 292 23.54 2.72 -1.65
CA ASN A 292 22.99 3.20 -2.90
C ASN A 292 22.20 4.52 -2.68
N PRO A 293 22.86 5.68 -2.81
CA PRO A 293 22.23 6.99 -2.56
C PRO A 293 21.06 7.32 -3.48
N ALA A 294 20.93 6.62 -4.62
CA ALA A 294 19.77 6.77 -5.50
C ALA A 294 18.51 6.09 -4.95
N LEU A 295 18.63 5.26 -3.91
CA LEU A 295 17.53 4.56 -3.27
C LEU A 295 17.17 5.24 -1.96
N LYS A 296 15.98 5.86 -1.91
CA LYS A 296 15.45 6.44 -0.67
C LYS A 296 14.50 5.47 0.03
N ARG A 297 14.67 5.26 1.33
CA ARG A 297 13.83 4.38 2.16
C ARG A 297 13.40 5.11 3.41
N HIS A 298 12.10 5.29 3.60
CA HIS A 298 11.58 6.05 4.72
C HIS A 298 10.52 5.28 5.49
N ASP A 299 10.66 5.24 6.81
CA ASP A 299 9.61 4.96 7.76
C ASP A 299 9.06 6.30 8.28
N ILE A 300 7.79 6.56 8.02
CA ILE A 300 7.13 7.84 8.31
C ILE A 300 5.96 7.62 9.27
N LEU A 301 6.10 8.12 10.50
CA LEU A 301 5.02 8.11 11.48
C LEU A 301 4.03 9.24 11.16
N LEU A 302 2.79 8.88 10.84
CA LEU A 302 1.73 9.83 10.52
C LEU A 302 1.02 10.33 11.77
N GLY A 303 0.71 11.62 11.82
CA GLY A 303 -0.14 12.26 12.81
C GLY A 303 -0.97 13.40 12.24
N ILE A 304 -2.06 13.74 12.95
CA ILE A 304 -2.87 14.93 12.69
C ILE A 304 -2.85 15.79 13.96
N ASN A 305 -2.54 17.08 13.85
CA ASN A 305 -2.42 17.97 15.00
C ASN A 305 -1.55 17.35 16.12
N GLN A 306 -0.43 16.75 15.72
CA GLN A 306 0.55 16.07 16.57
C GLN A 306 -0.02 14.88 17.36
N LYS A 307 -1.07 14.24 16.84
CA LYS A 307 -1.70 13.05 17.43
C LYS A 307 -1.65 11.89 16.45
N ALA A 308 -0.66 11.03 16.60
CA ALA A 308 -0.50 9.85 15.75
C ALA A 308 -1.70 8.90 15.90
N GLU A 309 -2.23 8.72 17.11
CA GLU A 309 -3.33 7.83 17.41
C GLU A 309 -4.64 8.16 16.67
N GLN A 310 -4.77 9.38 16.13
CA GLN A 310 -5.91 9.77 15.28
C GLN A 310 -5.85 9.13 13.89
N VAL A 311 -4.64 8.82 13.39
CA VAL A 311 -4.46 8.10 12.13
C VAL A 311 -4.57 6.60 12.42
N THR A 312 -5.59 5.96 11.86
CA THR A 312 -5.91 4.54 12.06
C THR A 312 -5.73 3.78 10.76
N HIS A 313 -5.61 2.45 10.84
CA HIS A 313 -5.53 1.59 9.65
C HIS A 313 -6.63 1.90 8.62
N ILE A 314 -7.83 2.22 9.10
CA ILE A 314 -9.01 2.45 8.27
C ILE A 314 -8.96 3.85 7.63
N ASN A 315 -8.78 4.93 8.41
CA ASN A 315 -8.82 6.29 7.85
C ASN A 315 -7.59 6.68 7.02
N MET A 316 -6.58 5.81 6.91
CA MET A 316 -5.52 5.97 5.91
C MET A 316 -6.05 5.78 4.48
N TRP A 317 -7.06 4.93 4.27
CA TRP A 317 -7.51 4.50 2.94
C TRP A 317 -9.02 4.53 2.72
N LEU A 318 -9.81 4.17 3.73
CA LEU A 318 -11.27 4.07 3.64
C LEU A 318 -11.92 5.40 4.00
N SER A 319 -12.91 5.81 3.21
CA SER A 319 -13.71 7.01 3.38
C SER A 319 -14.90 6.75 4.30
N GLY A 320 -15.13 7.64 5.27
CA GLY A 320 -16.39 7.72 6.01
C GLY A 320 -16.80 6.52 6.90
N ARG A 321 -15.99 5.47 7.02
CA ARG A 321 -16.29 4.29 7.87
C ARG A 321 -15.69 4.35 9.29
N SER A 322 -14.65 5.14 9.49
CA SER A 322 -13.89 5.22 10.74
C SER A 322 -14.01 6.59 11.41
N LEU A 323 -13.26 6.77 12.50
CA LEU A 323 -12.99 8.08 13.06
C LEU A 323 -12.47 9.00 11.94
N LYS A 324 -13.17 10.11 11.72
CA LYS A 324 -12.75 11.14 10.75
C LYS A 324 -11.30 11.53 11.06
N LEU A 325 -10.46 11.56 10.03
CA LEU A 325 -9.06 11.98 10.16
C LEU A 325 -8.96 13.40 10.74
N SER A 326 -9.84 14.29 10.26
CA SER A 326 -10.06 15.62 10.81
C SER A 326 -11.52 16.03 10.59
N PRO A 327 -12.14 16.79 11.52
CA PRO A 327 -13.45 17.38 11.28
C PRO A 327 -13.48 18.28 10.04
N ALA A 328 -12.36 18.91 9.67
CA ALA A 328 -12.29 19.92 8.62
C ALA A 328 -12.37 19.36 7.19
N PHE A 329 -11.96 18.11 6.99
CA PHE A 329 -11.94 17.49 5.66
C PHE A 329 -12.38 16.02 5.66
N GLY A 330 -13.00 15.55 6.75
CA GLY A 330 -13.73 14.28 6.73
C GLY A 330 -14.92 14.35 5.76
N PRO A 331 -15.15 13.33 4.92
CA PRO A 331 -14.76 11.93 5.13
C PRO A 331 -13.48 11.49 4.40
N LEU A 332 -12.66 12.41 3.89
CA LEU A 332 -11.48 12.06 3.10
C LEU A 332 -10.44 11.27 3.93
N PRO A 333 -9.88 10.18 3.37
CA PRO A 333 -8.80 9.42 3.98
C PRO A 333 -7.43 10.09 3.80
N PHE A 334 -6.44 9.68 4.59
CA PHE A 334 -5.08 10.23 4.56
C PHE A 334 -4.44 10.16 3.18
N MET A 335 -4.74 9.13 2.38
CA MET A 335 -4.15 8.94 1.05
C MET A 335 -4.24 10.18 0.15
N VAL A 336 -5.26 11.03 0.30
CA VAL A 336 -5.46 12.25 -0.52
C VAL A 336 -4.37 13.30 -0.26
N LEU A 337 -3.70 13.22 0.89
CA LEU A 337 -2.62 14.12 1.30
C LEU A 337 -1.24 13.69 0.81
N LEU A 338 -1.11 12.47 0.26
CA LEU A 338 0.18 11.91 -0.17
C LEU A 338 0.95 12.73 -1.21
N PRO A 339 0.33 13.49 -2.14
CA PRO A 339 1.09 14.34 -3.04
C PRO A 339 1.94 15.40 -2.33
N VAL A 340 1.55 15.82 -1.13
CA VAL A 340 2.37 16.73 -0.32
C VAL A 340 3.55 15.99 0.29
N LEU A 341 3.33 14.77 0.79
CA LEU A 341 4.40 13.92 1.30
C LEU A 341 5.45 13.64 0.22
N ILE A 342 5.02 13.28 -1.00
CA ILE A 342 5.91 13.03 -2.14
C ILE A 342 6.74 14.28 -2.44
N LYS A 343 6.11 15.45 -2.48
CA LYS A 343 6.83 16.69 -2.78
C LYS A 343 7.90 17.00 -1.72
N ALA A 344 7.54 16.87 -0.45
CA ALA A 344 8.46 17.08 0.66
C ALA A 344 9.67 16.13 0.60
N THR A 345 9.46 14.85 0.27
CA THR A 345 10.56 13.86 0.16
C THR A 345 11.40 13.98 -1.12
N GLU A 346 10.88 14.67 -2.14
CA GLU A 346 11.62 15.00 -3.37
C GLU A 346 12.54 16.23 -3.19
N VAL A 347 12.08 17.25 -2.47
CA VAL A 347 12.81 18.52 -2.31
C VAL A 347 13.93 18.42 -1.27
N ASP A 348 13.69 17.69 -0.18
CA ASP A 348 14.58 17.69 0.97
C ASP A 348 15.15 16.30 1.27
N ASP A 349 16.32 16.27 1.93
CA ASP A 349 16.94 15.04 2.42
C ASP A 349 16.28 14.65 3.76
N ILE A 350 15.06 14.12 3.65
CA ILE A 350 14.29 13.67 4.80
C ILE A 350 14.98 12.43 5.41
N PRO A 351 15.26 12.42 6.73
CA PRO A 351 15.84 11.25 7.38
C PRO A 351 15.01 9.99 7.15
N CYS A 352 15.69 8.84 7.04
CA CYS A 352 15.06 7.53 6.88
C CYS A 352 13.97 7.25 7.93
N GLN A 353 14.07 7.89 9.10
CA GLN A 353 13.05 7.82 10.16
C GLN A 353 12.54 9.23 10.43
N SER A 354 11.28 9.48 10.09
CA SER A 354 10.67 10.80 10.25
C SER A 354 9.26 10.69 10.82
N LYS A 355 8.80 11.75 11.48
CA LYS A 355 7.38 11.91 11.84
C LYS A 355 6.79 13.00 10.96
N LEU A 356 5.60 12.78 10.43
CA LEU A 356 4.83 13.78 9.69
C LEU A 356 3.56 14.10 10.49
N SER A 357 3.46 15.32 10.98
CA SER A 357 2.19 15.86 11.48
C SER A 357 1.54 16.76 10.44
N VAL A 358 0.25 16.56 10.20
CA VAL A 358 -0.57 17.48 9.41
C VAL A 358 -1.39 18.33 10.37
N ASP A 359 -1.03 19.60 10.47
CA ASP A 359 -1.60 20.53 11.44
C ASP A 359 -2.59 21.48 10.75
N VAL A 360 -3.81 21.57 11.30
CA VAL A 360 -4.87 22.45 10.78
C VAL A 360 -4.92 23.72 11.63
N ILE A 361 -4.38 24.82 11.10
CA ILE A 361 -4.29 26.09 11.83
C ILE A 361 -5.00 27.16 11.03
N LYS A 362 -6.11 27.69 11.57
CA LYS A 362 -6.89 28.81 10.99
C LYS A 362 -7.28 28.58 9.51
N GLY A 363 -7.71 27.37 9.15
CA GLY A 363 -8.11 27.02 7.78
C GLY A 363 -6.95 26.87 6.80
N ALA A 364 -5.75 26.60 7.30
CA ALA A 364 -4.58 26.25 6.50
C ALA A 364 -3.99 24.94 7.02
N LEU A 365 -3.36 24.18 6.11
CA LEU A 365 -2.71 22.90 6.41
C LEU A 365 -1.19 23.05 6.36
N TYR A 366 -0.54 22.69 7.46
CA TYR A 366 0.91 22.68 7.59
C TYR A 366 1.40 21.24 7.74
N PHE A 367 2.44 20.89 7.00
CA PHE A 367 3.03 19.56 7.00
C PHE A 367 4.38 19.63 7.71
N ASN A 368 4.35 19.28 8.99
CA ASN A 368 5.48 19.42 9.89
C ASN A 368 6.22 18.09 10.03
N PHE A 369 7.49 18.09 9.65
CA PHE A 369 8.38 16.94 9.71
C PHE A 369 9.31 17.06 10.90
N TYR A 370 9.32 16.01 11.72
CA TYR A 370 10.10 15.94 12.94
C TYR A 370 11.08 14.78 12.88
N HIS A 371 12.26 14.97 13.47
CA HIS A 371 13.20 13.88 13.66
C HIS A 371 12.56 12.81 14.53
N ASN A 372 12.69 11.55 14.10
CA ASN A 372 12.14 10.45 14.84
C ASN A 372 13.22 9.84 15.76
N GLN A 373 13.43 10.46 16.91
CA GLN A 373 14.33 9.92 17.93
C GLN A 373 13.66 8.78 18.72
N PHE A 374 13.39 7.64 18.08
CA PHE A 374 13.04 6.43 18.85
C PHE A 374 14.32 5.83 19.42
N THR A 375 14.61 6.10 20.70
CA THR A 375 15.76 5.52 21.39
C THR A 375 15.51 4.08 21.85
N SER A 376 14.25 3.61 21.87
CA SER A 376 13.94 2.19 22.15
C SER A 376 12.58 1.75 21.61
N HIS A 377 12.44 0.46 21.33
CA HIS A 377 11.18 -0.20 20.89
C HIS A 377 10.03 -0.13 21.93
N LEU A 378 10.30 0.37 23.14
CA LEU A 378 9.36 0.34 24.27
C LEU A 378 8.70 1.68 24.58
N GLN A 379 9.18 2.80 24.03
CA GLN A 379 8.56 4.10 24.26
C GLN A 379 7.25 4.22 23.47
N ARG A 380 6.12 4.15 24.18
CA ARG A 380 4.78 4.38 23.63
C ARG A 380 4.43 5.86 23.48
N SER A 381 5.08 6.75 24.24
CA SER A 381 4.87 8.19 24.13
C SER A 381 5.76 8.77 23.06
N VAL A 382 5.15 9.31 22.02
CA VAL A 382 5.83 10.06 20.96
C VAL A 382 5.75 11.53 21.33
N SER A 383 6.88 12.14 21.70
CA SER A 383 6.93 13.60 21.85
C SER A 383 6.99 14.25 20.46
N TRP A 384 6.27 15.36 20.29
CA TRP A 384 6.25 16.21 19.10
C TRP A 384 6.81 17.59 19.48
N GLU A 385 8.00 17.60 20.06
CA GLU A 385 8.63 18.82 20.56
C GLU A 385 9.10 19.68 19.37
N GLU A 386 8.95 21.00 19.48
CA GLU A 386 9.36 21.96 18.43
C GLU A 386 10.86 21.88 18.11
N GLU A 387 11.68 21.56 19.11
CA GLU A 387 13.12 21.33 18.95
C GLU A 387 13.46 20.12 18.05
N ASN A 388 12.50 19.23 17.81
CA ASN A 388 12.63 18.13 16.85
C ASN A 388 12.05 18.46 15.45
N LEU A 389 11.36 19.60 15.29
CA LEU A 389 10.85 20.06 14.01
C LEU A 389 12.03 20.52 13.15
N PHE A 390 12.30 19.79 12.06
CA PHE A 390 13.38 20.17 11.15
C PHE A 390 12.86 20.79 9.86
N TYR A 391 11.57 20.58 9.54
CA TYR A 391 11.03 21.04 8.27
C TYR A 391 9.51 21.25 8.32
N THR A 392 9.04 22.38 7.79
CA THR A 392 7.62 22.66 7.57
C THR A 392 7.39 22.87 6.09
N TYR A 393 6.64 21.96 5.47
CA TYR A 393 6.12 22.19 4.12
C TYR A 393 4.78 22.92 4.21
N ALA A 394 4.71 24.07 3.54
CA ALA A 394 3.54 24.93 3.50
C ALA A 394 3.39 25.60 2.12
N GLU A 395 3.59 24.87 1.03
CA GLU A 395 3.26 25.40 -0.29
C GLU A 395 1.74 25.47 -0.46
N ALA A 396 1.23 26.67 -0.68
CA ALA A 396 -0.20 26.97 -0.86
C ALA A 396 -1.12 26.33 0.22
N PRO A 397 -0.86 26.54 1.52
CA PRO A 397 -1.47 25.76 2.60
C PRO A 397 -2.98 26.03 2.74
N LYS A 398 -3.43 27.23 2.33
CA LYS A 398 -4.85 27.61 2.23
C LYS A 398 -5.53 26.99 1.01
N GLU A 399 -4.82 26.85 -0.10
CA GLU A 399 -5.37 26.28 -1.33
C GLU A 399 -5.52 24.76 -1.18
N VAL A 400 -4.51 24.10 -0.58
CA VAL A 400 -4.60 22.70 -0.14
C VAL A 400 -5.81 22.47 0.75
N PHE A 401 -6.00 23.31 1.78
CA PHE A 401 -7.19 23.23 2.64
C PHE A 401 -8.48 23.42 1.86
N THR A 402 -8.54 24.40 0.97
CA THR A 402 -9.72 24.68 0.11
C THR A 402 -10.06 23.47 -0.78
N ILE A 403 -9.07 22.83 -1.40
CA ILE A 403 -9.27 21.63 -2.23
C ILE A 403 -9.88 20.50 -1.39
N LEU A 404 -9.32 20.25 -0.20
CA LEU A 404 -9.78 19.19 0.68
C LEU A 404 -11.19 19.47 1.22
N SER A 405 -11.46 20.69 1.68
CA SER A 405 -12.79 21.08 2.14
C SER A 405 -13.83 20.99 1.03
N TYR A 406 -13.49 21.38 -0.20
CA TYR A 406 -14.38 21.22 -1.36
C TYR A 406 -14.76 19.75 -1.57
N TRP A 407 -13.78 18.85 -1.67
CA TRP A 407 -14.05 17.43 -1.91
C TRP A 407 -14.72 16.75 -0.72
N ALA A 408 -14.39 17.16 0.51
CA ALA A 408 -15.03 16.67 1.72
C ALA A 408 -16.52 17.06 1.76
N ASN A 409 -16.83 18.33 1.48
CA ASN A 409 -18.22 18.82 1.43
C ASN A 409 -19.00 18.10 0.33
N ARG A 410 -18.42 18.00 -0.87
CA ARG A 410 -19.03 17.28 -1.98
C ARG A 410 -19.32 15.81 -1.62
N MET A 411 -18.38 15.12 -0.97
CA MET A 411 -18.65 13.77 -0.47
C MET A 411 -19.73 13.76 0.61
N ASN A 412 -19.78 14.72 1.53
CA ASN A 412 -20.85 14.76 2.53
C ASN A 412 -22.25 14.99 1.91
N GLU A 413 -22.33 15.70 0.79
CA GLU A 413 -23.58 16.01 0.07
C GLU A 413 -24.03 14.87 -0.86
N GLU A 414 -23.12 14.38 -1.70
CA GLU A 414 -23.41 13.45 -2.80
C GLU A 414 -23.15 11.99 -2.39
N TRP A 415 -22.08 11.75 -1.63
CA TRP A 415 -21.65 10.41 -1.26
C TRP A 415 -22.33 9.95 0.02
N ARG A 416 -23.07 8.85 -0.09
CA ARG A 416 -23.64 8.18 1.08
C ARG A 416 -22.84 6.93 1.37
N PRO A 417 -22.33 6.76 2.62
CA PRO A 417 -21.82 5.47 3.05
C PRO A 417 -22.85 4.40 2.69
N TYR A 418 -22.39 3.29 2.11
CA TYR A 418 -23.27 2.18 1.73
C TYR A 418 -24.18 1.77 2.90
N ASP A 419 -23.66 1.88 4.13
CA ASP A 419 -24.42 1.83 5.36
C ASP A 419 -23.77 2.70 6.45
N LYS A 420 -24.52 2.96 7.53
CA LYS A 420 -24.02 3.65 8.73
C LYS A 420 -23.18 2.76 9.65
N SER A 421 -23.04 1.46 9.34
CA SER A 421 -22.29 0.53 10.17
C SER A 421 -20.80 0.73 9.95
N ARG A 422 -20.05 0.79 11.04
CA ARG A 422 -18.58 0.89 10.97
C ARG A 422 -17.92 -0.38 10.43
N ASN A 423 -18.69 -1.47 10.30
CA ASN A 423 -18.17 -2.78 10.01
C ASN A 423 -19.08 -3.49 9.01
N LEU A 424 -18.65 -3.56 7.75
CA LEU A 424 -19.37 -4.23 6.67
C LEU A 424 -19.83 -5.63 7.10
N PHE A 425 -19.06 -6.35 7.90
CA PHE A 425 -19.39 -7.72 8.31
C PHE A 425 -20.72 -7.90 9.01
N TRP A 426 -21.13 -6.92 9.82
CA TRP A 426 -22.30 -7.03 10.69
C TRP A 426 -23.53 -6.33 10.12
N ASN A 427 -23.44 -5.82 8.90
CA ASN A 427 -24.62 -5.35 8.20
C ASN A 427 -25.43 -6.55 7.70
N LYS A 428 -26.75 -6.54 7.98
CA LYS A 428 -27.73 -7.49 7.44
C LYS A 428 -27.54 -7.75 5.94
N LYS A 429 -27.29 -6.73 5.10
CA LYS A 429 -27.08 -6.92 3.66
C LYS A 429 -25.83 -7.75 3.34
N ASN A 430 -24.72 -7.48 4.02
CA ASN A 430 -23.49 -8.27 3.84
C ASN A 430 -23.64 -9.66 4.45
N LEU A 431 -24.36 -9.80 5.55
CA LEU A 431 -24.71 -11.10 6.12
C LEU A 431 -25.52 -11.94 5.12
N GLU A 432 -26.47 -11.35 4.39
CA GLU A 432 -27.21 -12.07 3.34
C GLU A 432 -26.30 -12.51 2.19
N ILE A 433 -25.31 -11.70 1.80
CA ILE A 433 -24.31 -12.09 0.79
C ILE A 433 -23.44 -13.22 1.29
N LEU A 434 -22.97 -13.13 2.53
CA LEU A 434 -22.22 -14.21 3.17
C LEU A 434 -23.04 -15.48 3.25
N LYS A 435 -24.33 -15.40 3.59
CA LYS A 435 -25.24 -16.55 3.52
C LYS A 435 -25.28 -17.10 2.09
N SER A 436 -25.55 -16.28 1.08
CA SER A 436 -25.62 -16.75 -0.32
C SER A 436 -24.30 -17.31 -0.87
N ALA A 437 -23.14 -16.91 -0.31
CA ALA A 437 -21.85 -17.46 -0.68
C ALA A 437 -21.50 -18.75 0.10
N LEU A 438 -22.16 -18.96 1.24
CA LEU A 438 -21.92 -20.11 2.14
C LEU A 438 -22.85 -21.29 1.86
N TRP A 439 -24.04 -21.04 1.27
CA TRP A 439 -25.08 -22.02 0.90
C TRP A 439 -25.20 -22.09 -0.62
#